data_AF-W4F820-F1
#
_entry.id   AF-W4F820-F1
#
_cell.length_a   1.000
_cell.length_b   1.000
_cell.length_c   1.000
_cell.angle_alpha   90.00
_cell.angle_beta   90.00
_cell.angle_gamma   90.00
#
_symmetry.space_group_name_H-M   'P 1'
#
loop_
_entity.id
_entity.type
_entity.pdbx_description
1 polymer ?
#
loop_
_entity_poly.entity_id
_entity_poly.type
_entity_poly.pdbx_seq_one_letter_code
_entity_poly.pdbx_strand_id
1 'polypeptide(L)'
;MTKTSDVTIGKPISNASCHILDAAMRHVPLGVVGEIYLGGVGVSPGYINLPELTRDRFLKDPFTNDSGMMYRTGDLGRLLPNGQFEILGRMDSQVKLKGYRIELDEVANAMMHHPEIVSAAVVVKDKSHLVGYFTPATVNVEGLRQTVADLLPVYMVPAMWVGLDMLPHNCNGKVDKLALAGLEATLTMEPMQTELEIELAAIISTVLKVNQSEIGRHSSFVALGGDSITAIYLAAALKQRGWRVSVRDILASGRLCDLATEAKSQPPLHLPVVSDVALSTEVIQEIMSHWPTYESAFATTPEQSFLVQSTIRIPSNWVLQVPFLEWGAAKMAVAYGQLAATCETLRTTFVSNPIGVYHVVNPATSSSIEYSSATSLSEFLATDKARGFTLADPSFARFTVVTCGGDSVGVLTIHHALYDGWSISLLRSDLFDTYSGHPVSQRPSFRALIQHLASHDMTKTVAFWANYLAGAPPTPCLSDLVPPTSCPEPNDLSLATHAALPRLPSVIRSLGVTMSTVVLLSWAMALQHHTNRHDIVFGQVLANRNLDVHGIDQYDHLIWELTLTFWGVGCSGAL
;
A
#
# COMPACT_ATOMS: atom_id res chain seq x y z
N MET A 1 23.14 31.51 16.32
CA MET A 1 24.50 31.00 16.07
C MET A 1 24.49 30.25 14.75
N THR A 2 25.30 30.75 13.80
CA THR A 2 25.48 30.27 12.43
C THR A 2 26.10 28.87 12.38
N LYS A 3 25.52 27.97 11.58
CA LYS A 3 26.19 26.79 11.00
C LYS A 3 25.40 26.30 9.77
N THR A 4 25.63 26.96 8.64
CA THR A 4 25.68 26.27 7.34
C THR A 4 26.72 25.17 7.51
N SER A 5 26.29 23.91 7.60
CA SER A 5 27.25 22.80 7.51
C SER A 5 27.49 22.60 6.02
N ASP A 6 28.63 23.09 5.57
CA ASP A 6 29.16 22.92 4.23
C ASP A 6 29.22 21.42 3.90
N VAL A 7 28.38 20.96 2.97
CA VAL A 7 28.30 19.55 2.58
C VAL A 7 29.35 19.30 1.49
N THR A 8 30.49 18.73 1.88
CA THR A 8 31.52 18.30 0.93
C THR A 8 31.12 16.97 0.29
N ILE A 9 31.19 16.89 -1.04
CA ILE A 9 30.94 15.65 -1.81
C ILE A 9 32.22 14.85 -2.09
N GLY A 10 33.36 15.30 -1.55
CA GLY A 10 34.63 14.60 -1.65
C GLY A 10 35.37 14.88 -2.95
N LYS A 11 36.08 13.88 -3.48
CA LYS A 11 36.93 13.96 -4.68
C LYS A 11 36.35 13.11 -5.80
N PRO A 12 36.63 13.42 -7.08
CA PRO A 12 36.24 12.57 -8.20
C PRO A 12 36.81 11.15 -8.03
N ILE A 13 36.01 10.15 -8.38
CA ILE A 13 36.44 8.75 -8.44
C ILE A 13 37.37 8.53 -9.65
N SER A 14 38.06 7.39 -9.69
CA SER A 14 38.94 7.03 -10.80
C SER A 14 38.20 7.12 -12.15
N ASN A 15 38.87 7.70 -13.15
CA ASN A 15 38.34 7.91 -14.51
C ASN A 15 37.13 8.85 -14.62
N ALA A 16 36.84 9.62 -13.57
CA ALA A 16 35.89 10.74 -13.59
C ALA A 16 36.63 12.07 -13.37
N SER A 17 36.21 13.11 -14.08
CA SER A 17 36.66 14.49 -13.87
C SER A 17 35.51 15.35 -13.36
N CYS A 18 35.84 16.38 -12.57
CA CYS A 18 34.88 17.35 -12.08
C CYS A 18 35.46 18.75 -12.29
N HIS A 19 34.70 19.61 -12.95
CA HIS A 19 35.09 20.96 -13.30
C HIS A 19 34.10 21.95 -12.68
N ILE A 20 34.62 23.04 -12.09
CA ILE A 20 33.82 24.19 -11.68
C ILE A 20 34.05 25.29 -12.72
N LEU A 21 33.01 25.64 -13.48
CA LEU A 21 33.10 26.54 -14.62
C LEU A 21 32.25 27.80 -14.44
N ASP A 22 32.70 28.90 -15.05
CA ASP A 22 31.93 30.13 -15.22
C ASP A 22 30.97 30.05 -16.43
N ALA A 23 30.16 31.09 -16.63
CA ALA A 23 29.22 31.18 -17.75
C ALA A 23 29.89 31.20 -19.14
N ALA A 24 31.21 31.44 -19.20
CA ALA A 24 32.00 31.41 -20.43
C ALA A 24 32.75 30.06 -20.59
N MET A 25 32.39 29.03 -19.82
CA MET A 25 32.99 27.69 -19.84
C MET A 25 34.49 27.69 -19.49
N ARG A 26 34.93 28.56 -18.58
CA ARG A 26 36.31 28.62 -18.08
C ARG A 26 36.36 28.20 -16.62
N HIS A 27 37.46 27.58 -16.23
CA HIS A 27 37.72 27.24 -14.83
C HIS A 27 37.72 28.48 -13.94
N VAL A 28 36.97 28.42 -12.84
CA VAL A 28 37.03 29.43 -11.79
C VAL A 28 38.19 29.14 -10.82
N PRO A 29 38.77 30.17 -10.16
CA PRO A 29 39.79 29.98 -9.13
C PRO A 29 39.33 29.13 -7.94
N LEU A 30 40.27 28.58 -7.18
CA LEU A 30 39.98 27.82 -5.95
C LEU A 30 39.12 28.63 -4.97
N GLY A 31 38.08 28.00 -4.43
CA GLY A 31 37.12 28.61 -3.51
C GLY A 31 36.05 29.50 -4.16
N VAL A 32 36.13 29.77 -5.47
CA VAL A 32 35.12 30.56 -6.19
C VAL A 32 33.97 29.66 -6.62
N VAL A 33 32.74 30.19 -6.51
CA VAL A 33 31.51 29.49 -6.87
C VAL A 33 31.35 29.50 -8.39
N GLY A 34 31.05 28.34 -8.96
CA GLY A 34 30.66 28.16 -10.35
C GLY A 34 29.73 26.97 -10.51
N GLU A 35 29.37 26.65 -11.75
CA GLU A 35 28.53 25.49 -12.06
C GLU A 35 29.40 24.22 -12.16
N ILE A 36 28.87 23.10 -11.65
CA ILE A 36 29.54 21.81 -11.64
C ILE A 36 29.32 21.09 -12.99
N TYR A 37 30.41 20.61 -13.57
CA TYR A 37 30.43 19.77 -14.77
C TYR A 37 31.19 18.48 -14.49
N LEU A 38 30.65 17.35 -14.94
CA LEU A 38 31.24 16.03 -14.73
C LEU A 38 31.68 15.44 -16.06
N GLY A 39 32.96 15.05 -16.16
CA GLY A 39 33.52 14.39 -17.34
C GLY A 39 34.03 12.98 -17.03
N GLY A 40 34.53 12.30 -18.07
CA GLY A 40 35.12 10.97 -17.97
C GLY A 40 34.18 9.82 -18.35
N VAL A 41 34.59 8.59 -18.05
CA VAL A 41 33.95 7.37 -18.58
C VAL A 41 32.52 7.13 -18.07
N GLY A 42 32.13 7.79 -16.98
CA GLY A 42 30.80 7.70 -16.39
C GLY A 42 29.74 8.54 -17.10
N VAL A 43 30.12 9.40 -18.06
CA VAL A 43 29.18 10.23 -18.81
C VAL A 43 28.49 9.39 -19.89
N SER A 44 27.16 9.29 -19.82
CA SER A 44 26.36 8.55 -20.80
C SER A 44 26.31 9.27 -22.16
N PRO A 45 25.95 8.57 -23.25
CA PRO A 45 25.84 9.18 -24.58
C PRO A 45 24.74 10.25 -24.71
N GLY A 46 23.78 10.29 -23.78
CA GLY A 46 22.66 11.23 -23.82
C GLY A 46 21.37 10.69 -23.20
N TYR A 47 20.26 11.38 -23.48
CA TYR A 47 18.90 10.98 -23.11
C TYR A 47 18.21 10.23 -24.27
N ILE A 48 17.50 9.15 -23.95
CA ILE A 48 16.70 8.40 -24.92
C ILE A 48 15.53 9.27 -25.41
N ASN A 49 15.35 9.36 -26.74
CA ASN A 49 14.28 10.12 -27.41
C ASN A 49 14.23 11.63 -27.10
N LEU A 50 15.29 12.21 -26.56
CA LEU A 50 15.37 13.64 -26.23
C LEU A 50 16.67 14.28 -26.78
N PRO A 51 16.79 14.42 -28.13
CA PRO A 51 18.03 14.86 -28.76
C PRO A 51 18.39 16.32 -28.46
N GLU A 52 17.40 17.19 -28.31
CA GLU A 52 17.63 18.62 -27.99
C GLU A 52 18.18 18.79 -26.57
N LEU A 53 17.57 18.12 -25.59
CA LEU A 53 18.03 18.14 -24.20
C LEU A 53 19.41 17.48 -24.05
N THR A 54 19.68 16.45 -24.86
CA THR A 54 21.00 15.81 -24.91
C THR A 54 22.07 16.79 -25.35
N ARG A 55 21.82 17.56 -26.43
CA ARG A 55 22.74 18.60 -26.90
C ARG A 55 22.97 19.73 -25.89
N ASP A 56 21.96 20.09 -25.11
CA ASP A 56 22.07 21.14 -24.09
C ASP A 56 22.89 20.69 -22.86
N ARG A 57 22.75 19.43 -22.45
CA ARG A 57 23.33 18.93 -21.20
C ARG A 57 24.62 18.13 -21.37
N PHE A 58 24.79 17.44 -22.49
CA PHE A 58 25.99 16.66 -22.79
C PHE A 58 26.83 17.43 -23.80
N LEU A 59 27.85 18.11 -23.28
CA LEU A 59 28.71 19.01 -24.03
C LEU A 59 30.05 18.33 -24.31
N LYS A 60 30.73 18.77 -25.37
CA LYS A 60 32.10 18.33 -25.63
C LYS A 60 33.01 18.93 -24.56
N ASP A 61 33.78 18.08 -23.88
CA ASP A 61 34.73 18.51 -22.84
C ASP A 61 35.94 19.18 -23.50
N PRO A 62 36.20 20.47 -23.27
CA PRO A 62 37.34 21.18 -23.85
C PRO A 62 38.64 20.97 -23.07
N PHE A 63 38.59 20.33 -21.90
CA PHE A 63 39.74 20.20 -20.99
C PHE A 63 40.45 18.85 -21.10
N THR A 64 39.91 17.92 -21.88
CA THR A 64 40.49 16.60 -22.14
C THR A 64 40.95 16.48 -23.60
N ASN A 65 42.12 15.86 -23.80
CA ASN A 65 42.71 15.69 -25.15
C ASN A 65 42.01 14.61 -25.98
N ASP A 66 41.44 13.61 -25.32
CA ASP A 66 40.52 12.67 -25.94
C ASP A 66 39.17 13.35 -25.98
N SER A 67 38.53 13.40 -27.15
CA SER A 67 37.25 14.07 -27.43
C SER A 67 36.06 13.51 -26.63
N GLY A 68 36.15 13.60 -25.31
CA GLY A 68 35.19 13.14 -24.33
C GLY A 68 34.04 14.12 -24.16
N MET A 69 32.98 13.62 -23.55
CA MET A 69 31.81 14.42 -23.20
C MET A 69 31.88 14.80 -21.72
N MET A 70 31.36 15.96 -21.39
CA MET A 70 31.05 16.38 -20.03
C MET A 70 29.56 16.65 -19.89
N TYR A 71 29.02 16.36 -18.72
CA TYR A 71 27.64 16.56 -18.36
C TYR A 71 27.47 17.80 -17.48
N ARG A 72 26.57 18.70 -17.89
CA ARG A 72 26.19 19.92 -17.18
C ARG A 72 25.16 19.61 -16.08
N THR A 73 25.58 19.64 -14.81
CA THR A 73 24.73 19.14 -13.71
C THR A 73 23.62 20.13 -13.30
N GLY A 74 23.83 21.43 -13.54
CA GLY A 74 22.97 22.51 -13.03
C GLY A 74 23.14 22.77 -11.53
N ASP A 75 24.14 22.17 -10.89
CA ASP A 75 24.46 22.41 -9.48
C ASP A 75 25.55 23.50 -9.36
N LEU A 76 25.41 24.36 -8.35
CA LEU A 76 26.43 25.33 -7.97
C LEU A 76 27.34 24.72 -6.91
N GLY A 77 28.64 24.91 -7.08
CA GLY A 77 29.64 24.42 -6.15
C GLY A 77 30.96 25.16 -6.26
N ARG A 78 31.93 24.73 -5.45
CA ARG A 78 33.30 25.24 -5.47
C ARG A 78 34.30 24.14 -5.14
N LEU A 79 35.53 24.30 -5.64
CA LEU A 79 36.67 23.45 -5.29
C LEU A 79 37.41 24.08 -4.11
N LEU A 80 37.50 23.36 -3.00
CA LEU A 80 38.17 23.80 -1.79
C LEU A 80 39.70 23.60 -1.89
N PRO A 81 40.50 24.35 -1.11
CA PRO A 81 41.97 24.22 -1.10
C PRO A 81 42.49 22.82 -0.73
N ASN A 82 41.70 22.04 0.02
CA ASN A 82 42.01 20.64 0.37
C ASN A 82 41.75 19.65 -0.78
N GLY A 83 41.32 20.17 -1.94
CA GLY A 83 40.99 19.41 -3.14
C GLY A 83 39.62 18.72 -3.10
N GLN A 84 38.76 19.02 -2.12
CA GLN A 84 37.40 18.51 -2.06
C GLN A 84 36.42 19.46 -2.74
N PHE A 85 35.37 18.90 -3.34
CA PHE A 85 34.30 19.65 -3.93
C PHE A 85 33.17 19.85 -2.91
N GLU A 86 32.60 21.04 -2.91
CA GLU A 86 31.47 21.43 -2.09
C GLU A 86 30.29 21.81 -2.99
N ILE A 87 29.10 21.31 -2.67
CA ILE A 87 27.85 21.68 -3.35
C ILE A 87 27.12 22.71 -2.51
N LEU A 88 26.79 23.85 -3.13
CA LEU A 88 26.10 24.98 -2.51
C LEU A 88 24.60 25.00 -2.81
N GLY A 89 24.15 24.30 -3.85
CA GLY A 89 22.74 24.20 -4.23
C GLY A 89 22.56 23.98 -5.72
N ARG A 90 21.32 24.11 -6.22
CA ARG A 90 21.03 24.10 -7.66
C ARG A 90 20.90 25.51 -8.20
N MET A 91 21.16 25.67 -9.49
CA MET A 91 20.86 26.91 -10.22
C MET A 91 19.35 27.05 -10.50
N ASP A 92 18.60 25.94 -10.51
CA ASP A 92 17.14 25.91 -10.63
C ASP A 92 16.44 25.92 -9.26
N SER A 93 15.14 26.23 -9.25
CA SER A 93 14.32 26.38 -8.05
C SER A 93 13.83 25.05 -7.44
N GLN A 94 14.50 23.94 -7.79
CA GLN A 94 14.06 22.59 -7.43
C GLN A 94 14.32 22.28 -5.97
N VAL A 95 13.28 21.80 -5.28
CA VAL A 95 13.34 21.45 -3.87
C VAL A 95 12.94 20.00 -3.64
N LYS A 96 13.57 19.36 -2.64
CA LYS A 96 13.11 18.06 -2.15
C LYS A 96 12.23 18.26 -0.92
N LEU A 97 10.94 17.96 -1.04
CA LEU A 97 9.96 18.09 0.04
C LEU A 97 9.26 16.74 0.27
N LYS A 98 9.23 16.20 1.49
CA LYS A 98 8.54 14.94 1.83
C LYS A 98 8.82 13.77 0.86
N GLY A 99 10.04 13.71 0.32
CA GLY A 99 10.46 12.68 -0.64
C GLY A 99 10.11 12.95 -2.12
N TYR A 100 9.60 14.13 -2.45
CA TYR A 100 9.29 14.58 -3.81
C TYR A 100 10.29 15.61 -4.27
N ARG A 101 10.68 15.55 -5.55
CA ARG A 101 11.38 16.63 -6.23
C ARG A 101 10.32 17.53 -6.85
N ILE A 102 10.22 18.76 -6.37
CA ILE A 102 9.19 19.73 -6.77
C ILE A 102 9.86 20.90 -7.47
N GLU A 103 9.36 21.26 -8.64
CA GLU A 103 9.70 22.49 -9.36
C GLU A 103 8.84 23.63 -8.80
N LEU A 104 9.41 24.56 -8.04
CA LEU A 104 8.60 25.65 -7.45
C LEU A 104 7.96 26.55 -8.51
N ASP A 105 8.61 26.68 -9.67
CA ASP A 105 8.09 27.49 -10.79
C ASP A 105 6.93 26.79 -11.51
N GLU A 106 6.83 25.46 -11.47
CA GLU A 106 5.67 24.72 -11.98
C GLU A 106 4.43 25.02 -11.14
N VAL A 107 4.58 25.03 -9.82
CA VAL A 107 3.49 25.39 -8.89
C VAL A 107 3.09 26.86 -9.08
N ALA A 108 4.06 27.77 -9.19
CA ALA A 108 3.77 29.18 -9.47
C ALA A 108 3.04 29.36 -10.82
N ASN A 109 3.43 28.62 -11.85
CA ASN A 109 2.77 28.66 -13.15
C ASN A 109 1.34 28.10 -13.08
N ALA A 110 1.09 27.04 -12.32
CA ALA A 110 -0.27 26.54 -12.09
C ALA A 110 -1.13 27.59 -11.38
N MET A 111 -0.58 28.31 -10.40
CA MET A 111 -1.30 29.43 -9.75
C MET A 111 -1.67 30.54 -10.74
N MET A 112 -0.79 30.85 -11.70
CA MET A 112 -1.04 31.85 -12.76
C MET A 112 -2.17 31.48 -13.72
N HIS A 113 -2.64 30.23 -13.73
CA HIS A 113 -3.81 29.85 -14.55
C HIS A 113 -5.14 30.33 -13.94
N HIS A 114 -5.16 30.74 -12.67
CA HIS A 114 -6.35 31.33 -12.08
C HIS A 114 -6.57 32.75 -12.65
N PRO A 115 -7.77 33.07 -13.17
CA PRO A 115 -7.99 34.27 -13.99
C PRO A 115 -7.77 35.59 -13.25
N GLU A 116 -7.88 35.59 -11.92
CA GLU A 116 -7.67 36.78 -11.08
C GLU A 116 -6.21 36.99 -10.64
N ILE A 117 -5.31 36.03 -10.90
CA ILE A 117 -3.91 36.12 -10.46
C ILE A 117 -3.08 36.91 -11.47
N VAL A 118 -2.41 37.95 -10.96
CA VAL A 118 -1.50 38.81 -11.74
C VAL A 118 -0.05 38.36 -11.61
N SER A 119 0.35 37.87 -10.44
CA SER A 119 1.69 37.37 -10.18
C SER A 119 1.66 36.33 -9.06
N ALA A 120 2.50 35.29 -9.18
CA ALA A 120 2.60 34.22 -8.21
C ALA A 120 4.05 33.78 -8.01
N ALA A 121 4.37 33.34 -6.79
CA ALA A 121 5.65 32.73 -6.46
C ALA A 121 5.48 31.70 -5.35
N VAL A 122 6.25 30.62 -5.41
CA VAL A 122 6.21 29.56 -4.41
C VAL A 122 7.57 29.40 -3.76
N VAL A 123 7.57 29.23 -2.44
CA VAL A 123 8.76 28.99 -1.63
C VAL A 123 8.52 27.85 -0.65
N VAL A 124 9.60 27.25 -0.16
CA VAL A 124 9.55 26.27 0.92
C VAL A 124 9.83 26.96 2.25
N LYS A 125 8.94 26.77 3.22
CA LYS A 125 9.11 27.23 4.60
C LYS A 125 9.36 26.06 5.54
N ASP A 126 10.24 26.27 6.52
CA ASP A 126 10.65 25.29 7.53
C ASP A 126 11.06 23.92 6.98
N LYS A 127 11.58 23.90 5.74
CA LYS A 127 11.95 22.68 4.97
C LYS A 127 10.84 21.63 4.85
N SER A 128 9.59 21.99 5.12
CA SER A 128 8.49 21.04 5.32
C SER A 128 7.20 21.43 4.61
N HIS A 129 7.00 22.71 4.28
CA HIS A 129 5.75 23.19 3.69
C HIS A 129 5.97 24.10 2.48
N LEU A 130 5.13 23.96 1.45
CA LEU A 130 5.02 24.89 0.34
C LEU A 130 4.13 26.08 0.72
N VAL A 131 4.60 27.29 0.43
CA VAL A 131 3.85 28.54 0.58
C VAL A 131 3.68 29.18 -0.80
N GLY A 132 2.44 29.35 -1.24
CA GLY A 132 2.08 30.07 -2.45
C GLY A 132 1.79 31.53 -2.15
N TYR A 133 2.64 32.43 -2.63
CA TYR A 133 2.43 33.88 -2.59
C TYR A 133 1.78 34.34 -3.89
N PHE A 134 0.79 35.22 -3.80
CA PHE A 134 0.07 35.71 -4.96
C PHE A 134 -0.38 37.16 -4.85
N THR A 135 -0.66 37.77 -6.00
CA THR A 135 -1.20 39.13 -6.14
C THR A 135 -2.35 39.12 -7.15
N PRO A 136 -3.45 39.85 -6.90
CA PRO A 136 -3.75 40.69 -5.74
C PRO A 136 -4.14 39.88 -4.49
N ALA A 137 -4.02 40.49 -3.30
CA ALA A 137 -4.36 39.84 -2.03
C ALA A 137 -5.85 39.46 -1.89
N THR A 138 -6.70 40.04 -2.74
CA THR A 138 -8.16 39.83 -2.75
C THR A 138 -8.60 38.54 -3.46
N VAL A 139 -7.70 37.82 -4.13
CA VAL A 139 -8.06 36.59 -4.85
C VAL A 139 -8.62 35.55 -3.90
N ASN A 140 -9.69 34.88 -4.32
CA ASN A 140 -10.27 33.78 -3.58
C ASN A 140 -9.29 32.60 -3.49
N VAL A 141 -8.80 32.33 -2.27
CA VAL A 141 -7.82 31.25 -2.01
C VAL A 141 -8.38 29.87 -2.36
N GLU A 142 -9.67 29.62 -2.16
CA GLU A 142 -10.27 28.31 -2.45
C GLU A 142 -10.34 28.06 -3.97
N GLY A 143 -10.75 29.07 -4.75
CA GLY A 143 -10.74 29.00 -6.22
C GLY A 143 -9.33 28.83 -6.77
N LEU A 144 -8.35 29.54 -6.20
CA LEU A 144 -6.94 29.40 -6.56
C LEU A 144 -6.40 28.00 -6.24
N ARG A 145 -6.70 27.49 -5.04
CA ARG A 145 -6.30 26.14 -4.61
C ARG A 145 -6.89 25.08 -5.53
N GLN A 146 -8.18 25.18 -5.86
CA GLN A 146 -8.85 24.25 -6.77
C GLN A 146 -8.19 24.25 -8.15
N THR A 147 -7.89 25.43 -8.69
CA THR A 147 -7.19 25.58 -9.98
C THR A 147 -5.84 24.86 -9.97
N VAL A 148 -5.07 24.99 -8.87
CA VAL A 148 -3.80 24.30 -8.73
C VAL A 148 -3.99 22.78 -8.54
N ALA A 149 -4.99 22.35 -7.78
CA ALA A 149 -5.28 20.93 -7.57
C ALA A 149 -5.78 20.21 -8.85
N ASP A 150 -6.44 20.93 -9.75
CA ASP A 150 -6.89 20.40 -11.05
C ASP A 150 -5.72 20.20 -12.04
N LEU A 151 -4.66 21.00 -11.89
CA LEU A 151 -3.50 21.01 -12.80
C LEU A 151 -2.34 20.19 -12.26
N LEU A 152 -2.19 20.09 -10.93
CA LEU A 152 -1.03 19.53 -10.29
C LEU A 152 -1.40 18.44 -9.27
N PRO A 153 -0.49 17.50 -9.06
CA PRO A 153 -0.49 16.60 -7.92
C PRO A 153 -0.81 17.23 -6.57
N VAL A 154 -1.53 16.48 -5.72
CA VAL A 154 -1.88 16.91 -4.36
C VAL A 154 -0.66 17.33 -3.53
N TYR A 155 0.50 16.67 -3.66
CA TYR A 155 1.71 17.05 -2.92
C TYR A 155 2.38 18.35 -3.40
N MET A 156 2.05 18.82 -4.61
CA MET A 156 2.54 20.09 -5.16
C MET A 156 1.63 21.26 -4.79
N VAL A 157 0.40 20.99 -4.33
CA VAL A 157 -0.53 22.02 -3.88
C VAL A 157 0.03 22.69 -2.61
N PRO A 158 0.22 24.03 -2.60
CA PRO A 158 0.68 24.73 -1.43
C PRO A 158 -0.20 24.48 -0.19
N ALA A 159 0.46 24.21 0.94
CA ALA A 159 -0.22 24.08 2.23
C ALA A 159 -0.65 25.46 2.78
N MET A 160 0.06 26.52 2.37
CA MET A 160 -0.18 27.89 2.80
C MET A 160 -0.31 28.82 1.60
N TRP A 161 -1.18 29.81 1.73
CA TRP A 161 -1.53 30.75 0.67
C TRP A 161 -1.47 32.16 1.25
N VAL A 162 -0.65 33.03 0.67
CA VAL A 162 -0.41 34.39 1.19
C VAL A 162 -0.65 35.40 0.08
N GLY A 163 -1.75 36.14 0.19
CA GLY A 163 -2.08 37.24 -0.70
C GLY A 163 -1.29 38.50 -0.34
N LEU A 164 -0.68 39.15 -1.33
CA LEU A 164 0.04 40.42 -1.21
C LEU A 164 -0.46 41.42 -2.26
N ASP A 165 -0.50 42.71 -1.89
CA ASP A 165 -0.84 43.79 -2.83
C ASP A 165 0.18 43.90 -3.96
N MET A 166 1.46 43.61 -3.67
CA MET A 166 2.52 43.40 -4.65
C MET A 166 3.56 42.41 -4.13
N LEU A 167 4.05 41.53 -5.02
CA LEU A 167 5.22 40.70 -4.73
C LEU A 167 6.50 41.57 -4.72
N PRO A 168 7.44 41.32 -3.79
CA PRO A 168 8.73 42.00 -3.76
C PRO A 168 9.54 41.59 -4.99
N HIS A 169 10.25 42.55 -5.59
CA HIS A 169 11.14 42.31 -6.73
C HIS A 169 12.58 42.66 -6.35
N ASN A 170 13.54 41.91 -6.89
CA ASN A 170 14.95 42.21 -6.75
C ASN A 170 15.37 43.35 -7.71
N CYS A 171 16.63 43.79 -7.61
CA CYS A 171 17.20 44.83 -8.47
C CYS A 171 17.15 44.54 -9.98
N ASN A 172 16.92 43.28 -10.38
CA ASN A 172 16.77 42.85 -11.76
C ASN A 172 15.31 42.73 -12.21
N GLY A 173 14.35 43.18 -11.39
CA GLY A 173 12.92 43.15 -11.72
C GLY A 173 12.28 41.77 -11.65
N LYS A 174 12.95 40.75 -11.10
CA LYS A 174 12.36 39.42 -10.85
C LYS A 174 11.81 39.34 -9.44
N VAL A 175 10.80 38.50 -9.22
CA VAL A 175 10.25 38.25 -7.88
C VAL A 175 11.35 37.77 -6.93
N ASP A 176 11.47 38.44 -5.79
CA ASP A 176 12.48 38.17 -4.78
C ASP A 176 12.02 37.05 -3.82
N LYS A 177 12.34 35.81 -4.19
CA LYS A 177 12.02 34.62 -3.38
C LYS A 177 12.73 34.62 -2.02
N LEU A 178 13.87 35.30 -1.87
CA LEU A 178 14.57 35.41 -0.58
C LEU A 178 13.82 36.36 0.35
N ALA A 179 13.36 37.49 -0.18
CA ALA A 179 12.49 38.39 0.57
C ALA A 179 11.18 37.70 0.98
N LEU A 180 10.56 36.94 0.07
CA LEU A 180 9.36 36.15 0.39
C LEU A 180 9.61 35.08 1.46
N ALA A 181 10.73 34.34 1.38
CA ALA A 181 11.09 33.34 2.38
C ALA A 181 11.35 33.95 3.78
N GLY A 182 11.77 35.22 3.82
CA GLY A 182 11.94 35.99 5.05
C GLY A 182 10.66 36.55 5.65
N LEU A 183 9.54 36.55 4.92
CA LEU A 183 8.25 37.00 5.46
C LEU A 183 7.74 36.00 6.50
N GLU A 184 7.24 36.53 7.62
CA GLU A 184 6.48 35.76 8.60
C GLU A 184 5.11 35.36 8.01
N ALA A 185 5.12 34.34 7.15
CA ALA A 185 3.96 33.47 6.98
C ALA A 185 3.81 32.64 8.26
N THR A 186 2.94 33.05 9.18
CA THR A 186 2.53 32.21 10.30
C THR A 186 1.77 31.02 9.73
N LEU A 187 2.06 29.81 10.22
CA LEU A 187 1.25 28.61 10.00
C LEU A 187 -0.12 28.80 10.67
N THR A 188 -0.97 29.64 10.09
CA THR A 188 -2.41 29.59 10.34
C THR A 188 -2.95 28.45 9.50
N MET A 189 -2.66 27.22 9.90
CA MET A 189 -3.50 26.10 9.49
C MET A 189 -4.91 26.45 9.95
N GLU A 190 -5.87 26.41 9.02
CA GLU A 190 -7.26 26.55 9.42
C GLU A 190 -7.56 25.50 10.49
N PRO A 191 -8.09 25.92 11.66
CA PRO A 191 -8.43 24.98 12.70
C PRO A 191 -9.52 24.04 12.18
N MET A 192 -9.50 22.80 12.68
CA MET A 192 -10.62 21.88 12.48
C MET A 192 -11.89 22.54 13.04
N GLN A 193 -12.96 22.51 12.24
CA GLN A 193 -14.23 23.19 12.53
C GLN A 193 -15.27 22.25 13.12
N THR A 194 -15.17 20.95 12.85
CA THR A 194 -16.13 19.94 13.30
C THR A 194 -15.47 18.93 14.24
N GLU A 195 -16.26 18.33 15.14
CA GLU A 195 -15.78 17.25 16.02
C GLU A 195 -15.21 16.08 15.20
N LEU A 196 -15.86 15.76 14.09
CA LEU A 196 -15.41 14.69 13.19
C LEU A 196 -14.06 15.01 12.54
N GLU A 197 -13.77 16.26 12.15
CA GLU A 197 -12.45 16.63 11.63
C GLU A 197 -11.34 16.42 12.67
N ILE A 198 -11.62 16.72 13.95
CA ILE A 198 -10.70 16.50 15.06
C ILE A 198 -10.47 14.99 15.25
N GLU A 199 -11.54 14.19 15.24
CA GLU A 199 -11.45 12.73 15.35
C GLU A 199 -10.68 12.13 14.17
N LEU A 200 -10.97 12.56 12.94
CA LEU A 200 -10.27 12.14 11.73
C LEU A 200 -8.77 12.40 11.85
N ALA A 201 -8.36 13.60 12.26
CA ALA A 201 -6.94 13.91 12.44
C ALA A 201 -6.26 13.02 13.49
N ALA A 202 -6.93 12.74 14.61
CA ALA A 202 -6.39 11.88 15.66
C ALA A 202 -6.23 10.43 15.19
N ILE A 203 -7.23 9.90 14.48
CA ILE A 203 -7.20 8.53 13.95
C ILE A 203 -6.15 8.43 12.84
N ILE A 204 -6.09 9.38 11.91
CA ILE A 204 -5.10 9.41 10.82
C ILE A 204 -3.68 9.48 11.38
N SER A 205 -3.44 10.30 12.41
CA SER A 205 -2.16 10.37 13.10
C SER A 205 -1.73 9.00 13.64
N THR A 206 -2.66 8.25 14.22
CA THR A 206 -2.40 6.91 14.76
C THR A 206 -2.16 5.88 13.65
N VAL A 207 -3.02 5.86 12.62
CA VAL A 207 -2.97 4.89 11.52
C VAL A 207 -1.72 5.07 10.66
N LEU A 208 -1.40 6.32 10.30
CA LEU A 208 -0.24 6.64 9.45
C LEU A 208 1.05 6.88 10.24
N LYS A 209 0.98 6.92 11.58
CA LYS A 209 2.11 7.21 12.47
C LYS A 209 2.78 8.55 12.14
N VAL A 210 1.97 9.57 11.85
CA VAL A 210 2.40 10.95 11.56
C VAL A 210 2.02 11.88 12.71
N ASN A 211 2.73 13.00 12.88
CA ASN A 211 2.41 13.97 13.93
C ASN A 211 1.04 14.61 13.68
N GLN A 212 0.17 14.61 14.69
CA GLN A 212 -1.17 15.19 14.58
C GLN A 212 -1.14 16.69 14.23
N SER A 213 -0.13 17.43 14.68
CA SER A 213 0.07 18.86 14.37
C SER A 213 0.32 19.13 12.88
N GLU A 214 0.68 18.12 12.10
CA GLU A 214 0.90 18.24 10.65
C GLU A 214 -0.35 17.94 9.83
N ILE A 215 -1.45 17.52 10.48
CA ILE A 215 -2.73 17.20 9.84
C ILE A 215 -3.67 18.40 9.97
N GLY A 216 -3.94 19.05 8.84
CA GLY A 216 -4.88 20.15 8.73
C GLY A 216 -6.18 19.75 8.04
N ARG A 217 -7.17 20.65 8.10
CA ARG A 217 -8.50 20.47 7.49
C ARG A 217 -8.45 20.14 5.99
N HIS A 218 -7.47 20.71 5.28
CA HIS A 218 -7.24 20.51 3.85
C HIS A 218 -6.24 19.40 3.53
N SER A 219 -5.82 18.61 4.52
CA SER A 219 -4.87 17.51 4.30
C SER A 219 -5.52 16.37 3.51
N SER A 220 -4.75 15.79 2.60
CA SER A 220 -5.12 14.58 1.86
C SER A 220 -4.57 13.34 2.54
N PHE A 221 -5.43 12.33 2.74
CA PHE A 221 -5.04 11.04 3.31
C PHE A 221 -3.93 10.35 2.49
N VAL A 222 -4.04 10.34 1.16
CA VAL A 222 -3.06 9.72 0.26
C VAL A 222 -1.73 10.49 0.25
N ALA A 223 -1.78 11.83 0.29
CA ALA A 223 -0.57 12.65 0.35
C ALA A 223 0.20 12.50 1.67
N LEU A 224 -0.51 12.19 2.76
CA LEU A 224 0.08 11.85 4.06
C LEU A 224 0.71 10.45 4.09
N GLY A 225 0.62 9.67 3.00
CA GLY A 225 1.17 8.32 2.90
C GLY A 225 0.13 7.21 3.08
N GLY A 226 -1.16 7.54 3.07
CA GLY A 226 -2.24 6.57 3.09
C GLY A 226 -2.30 5.70 1.83
N ASP A 227 -2.76 4.47 2.02
CA ASP A 227 -2.97 3.43 1.02
C ASP A 227 -4.28 2.67 1.29
N SER A 228 -4.57 1.63 0.50
CA SER A 228 -5.81 0.86 0.64
C SER A 228 -5.93 0.13 1.99
N ILE A 229 -4.82 -0.30 2.60
CA ILE A 229 -4.82 -1.04 3.87
C ILE A 229 -5.06 -0.06 5.03
N THR A 230 -4.33 1.04 5.04
CA THR A 230 -4.49 2.11 6.03
C THR A 230 -5.85 2.80 5.91
N ALA A 231 -6.44 2.88 4.70
CA ALA A 231 -7.81 3.34 4.53
C ALA A 231 -8.83 2.38 5.17
N ILE A 232 -8.61 1.05 5.11
CA ILE A 232 -9.42 0.06 5.84
C ILE A 232 -9.31 0.29 7.35
N TYR A 233 -8.10 0.48 7.89
CA TYR A 233 -7.92 0.77 9.31
C TYR A 233 -8.60 2.08 9.74
N LEU A 234 -8.50 3.13 8.92
CA LEU A 234 -9.17 4.40 9.17
C LEU A 234 -10.70 4.22 9.19
N ALA A 235 -11.27 3.53 8.18
CA ALA A 235 -12.70 3.25 8.12
C ALA A 235 -13.18 2.42 9.32
N ALA A 236 -12.44 1.38 9.70
CA ALA A 236 -12.76 0.53 10.85
C ALA A 236 -12.74 1.32 12.18
N ALA A 237 -11.72 2.17 12.38
CA ALA A 237 -11.60 3.01 13.57
C ALA A 237 -12.71 4.08 13.65
N LEU A 238 -13.06 4.71 12.54
CA LEU A 238 -14.19 5.65 12.47
C LEU A 238 -15.52 4.96 12.75
N LYS A 239 -15.70 3.74 12.24
CA LYS A 239 -16.89 2.93 12.49
C LYS A 239 -17.08 2.61 13.97
N GLN A 240 -16.01 2.31 14.71
CA GLN A 240 -16.06 2.12 16.16
C GLN A 240 -16.50 3.39 16.92
N ARG A 241 -16.31 4.57 16.32
CA ARG A 241 -16.76 5.87 16.84
C ARG A 241 -18.17 6.27 16.36
N GLY A 242 -18.85 5.42 15.58
CA GLY A 242 -20.20 5.70 15.08
C GLY A 242 -20.25 6.45 13.74
N TRP A 243 -19.14 6.48 13.01
CA TRP A 243 -19.06 7.13 11.69
C TRP A 243 -18.92 6.11 10.57
N ARG A 244 -19.78 6.19 9.57
CA ARG A 244 -19.69 5.38 8.36
C ARG A 244 -19.02 6.17 7.25
N VAL A 245 -17.86 5.69 6.84
CA VAL A 245 -17.08 6.20 5.72
C VAL A 245 -16.58 5.00 4.92
N SER A 246 -16.77 5.00 3.59
CA SER A 246 -16.26 3.90 2.78
C SER A 246 -14.78 4.09 2.44
N VAL A 247 -14.06 2.99 2.19
CA VAL A 247 -12.67 3.05 1.70
C VAL A 247 -12.58 3.83 0.39
N ARG A 248 -13.62 3.75 -0.46
CA ARG A 248 -13.71 4.54 -1.69
C ARG A 248 -13.74 6.03 -1.37
N ASP A 249 -14.59 6.47 -0.44
CA ASP A 249 -14.72 7.89 -0.06
C ASP A 249 -13.40 8.42 0.50
N ILE A 250 -12.71 7.63 1.34
CA ILE A 250 -11.39 7.99 1.89
C ILE A 250 -10.34 8.20 0.79
N LEU A 251 -10.29 7.30 -0.19
CA LEU A 251 -9.30 7.36 -1.27
C LEU A 251 -9.65 8.39 -2.34
N ALA A 252 -10.94 8.67 -2.55
CA ALA A 252 -11.41 9.68 -3.49
C ALA A 252 -11.34 11.10 -2.91
N SER A 253 -11.42 11.25 -1.59
CA SER A 253 -11.38 12.55 -0.91
C SER A 253 -10.01 13.20 -1.05
N GLY A 254 -9.99 14.37 -1.70
CA GLY A 254 -8.81 15.22 -1.79
C GLY A 254 -8.48 15.92 -0.47
N ARG A 255 -9.47 16.11 0.42
CA ARG A 255 -9.32 16.85 1.69
C ARG A 255 -10.08 16.18 2.83
N LEU A 256 -9.55 16.35 4.04
CA LEU A 256 -10.13 15.81 5.27
C LEU A 256 -11.49 16.43 5.63
N CYS A 257 -11.72 17.71 5.32
CA CYS A 257 -13.05 18.33 5.48
C CYS A 257 -14.11 17.76 4.54
N ASP A 258 -13.73 17.39 3.32
CA ASP A 258 -14.67 16.80 2.37
C ASP A 258 -15.09 15.42 2.87
N LEU A 259 -14.10 14.63 3.30
CA LEU A 259 -14.34 13.33 3.94
C LEU A 259 -15.25 13.44 5.17
N ALA A 260 -15.04 14.46 6.01
CA ALA A 260 -15.89 14.73 7.17
C ALA A 260 -17.33 15.08 6.77
N THR A 261 -17.52 15.75 5.64
CA THR A 261 -18.84 16.13 5.14
C THR A 261 -19.59 14.94 4.54
N GLU A 262 -18.88 14.01 3.91
CA GLU A 262 -19.44 12.80 3.32
C GLU A 262 -19.75 11.70 4.35
N ALA A 263 -19.07 11.75 5.51
CA ALA A 263 -19.27 10.81 6.58
C ALA A 263 -20.71 10.83 7.11
N LYS A 264 -21.28 9.65 7.27
CA LYS A 264 -22.64 9.49 7.79
C LYS A 264 -22.58 9.01 9.22
N SER A 265 -23.25 9.72 10.13
CA SER A 265 -23.47 9.19 11.48
C SER A 265 -24.29 7.91 11.38
N GLN A 266 -23.83 6.86 12.03
CA GLN A 266 -24.52 5.59 12.14
C GLN A 266 -24.69 5.29 13.63
N PRO A 267 -25.86 4.80 14.07
CA PRO A 267 -25.98 4.29 15.44
C PRO A 267 -24.89 3.22 15.67
N PRO A 268 -24.40 3.07 16.91
CA PRO A 268 -23.46 2.00 17.24
C PRO A 268 -24.00 0.69 16.69
N LEU A 269 -23.16 -0.06 15.97
CA LEU A 269 -23.57 -1.39 15.52
C LEU A 269 -23.89 -2.20 16.79
N HIS A 270 -25.18 -2.45 17.02
CA HIS A 270 -25.57 -3.42 18.02
C HIS A 270 -24.97 -4.75 17.59
N LEU A 271 -24.11 -5.33 18.43
CA LEU A 271 -23.71 -6.72 18.27
C LEU A 271 -24.99 -7.53 18.18
N PRO A 272 -25.34 -8.12 17.02
CA PRO A 272 -26.47 -9.02 16.99
C PRO A 272 -26.18 -10.11 18.02
N VAL A 273 -27.19 -10.47 18.81
CA VAL A 273 -27.11 -11.73 19.55
C VAL A 273 -26.90 -12.79 18.48
N VAL A 274 -25.71 -13.39 18.47
CA VAL A 274 -25.34 -14.41 17.49
C VAL A 274 -26.26 -15.59 17.75
N SER A 275 -27.32 -15.69 16.95
CA SER A 275 -28.19 -16.85 16.90
C SER A 275 -27.70 -17.70 15.74
N ASP A 276 -27.39 -18.97 16.00
CA ASP A 276 -26.91 -19.86 14.95
C ASP A 276 -27.95 -19.91 13.82
N VAL A 277 -27.49 -19.72 12.58
CA VAL A 277 -28.32 -20.04 11.41
C VAL A 277 -28.60 -21.53 11.50
N ALA A 278 -29.87 -21.89 11.73
CA ALA A 278 -30.24 -23.27 11.98
C ALA A 278 -29.84 -24.16 10.79
N LEU A 279 -28.96 -25.13 11.05
CA LEU A 279 -28.65 -26.19 10.11
C LEU A 279 -29.83 -27.17 10.05
N SER A 280 -30.04 -27.80 8.89
CA SER A 280 -31.08 -28.83 8.76
C SER A 280 -30.75 -30.05 9.62
N THR A 281 -31.77 -30.80 10.03
CA THR A 281 -31.62 -32.00 10.86
C THR A 281 -30.69 -33.03 10.21
N GLU A 282 -30.76 -33.17 8.89
CA GLU A 282 -29.94 -34.10 8.10
C GLU A 282 -28.45 -33.71 8.18
N VAL A 283 -28.15 -32.41 8.11
CA VAL A 283 -26.78 -31.89 8.24
C VAL A 283 -26.24 -32.14 9.64
N ILE A 284 -27.06 -31.88 10.67
CA ILE A 284 -26.67 -32.11 12.06
C ILE A 284 -26.37 -33.60 12.31
N GLN A 285 -27.20 -34.51 11.79
CA GLN A 285 -26.96 -35.94 11.90
C GLN A 285 -25.65 -36.37 11.23
N GLU A 286 -25.35 -35.83 10.06
CA GLU A 286 -24.09 -36.09 9.35
C GLU A 286 -22.86 -35.58 10.10
N ILE A 287 -22.98 -34.40 10.74
CA ILE A 287 -21.91 -33.86 11.58
C ILE A 287 -21.72 -34.74 12.82
N MET A 288 -22.81 -35.12 13.49
CA MET A 288 -22.75 -35.97 14.68
C MET A 288 -22.19 -37.36 14.41
N SER A 289 -22.36 -37.91 13.19
CA SER A 289 -21.82 -39.22 12.83
C SER A 289 -20.29 -39.21 12.69
N HIS A 290 -19.72 -38.11 12.20
CA HIS A 290 -18.28 -37.95 12.01
C HIS A 290 -17.59 -37.31 13.23
N TRP A 291 -18.26 -36.34 13.87
CA TRP A 291 -17.73 -35.48 14.93
C TRP A 291 -18.70 -35.41 16.11
N PRO A 292 -18.94 -36.50 16.85
CA PRO A 292 -20.00 -36.57 17.88
C PRO A 292 -19.80 -35.62 19.06
N THR A 293 -18.56 -35.16 19.28
CA THR A 293 -18.20 -34.26 20.39
C THR A 293 -18.00 -32.81 19.93
N TYR A 294 -18.46 -32.41 18.75
CA TYR A 294 -18.27 -31.04 18.27
C TYR A 294 -18.88 -29.98 19.23
N GLU A 295 -18.27 -28.80 19.28
CA GLU A 295 -18.71 -27.67 20.12
C GLU A 295 -19.77 -26.81 19.42
N SER A 296 -19.53 -26.50 18.15
CA SER A 296 -20.48 -25.74 17.32
C SER A 296 -20.31 -26.07 15.85
N ALA A 297 -21.37 -25.86 15.07
CA ALA A 297 -21.33 -26.02 13.62
C ALA A 297 -22.24 -25.01 12.93
N PHE A 298 -21.81 -24.55 11.74
CA PHE A 298 -22.52 -23.53 10.98
C PHE A 298 -22.13 -23.59 9.49
N ALA A 299 -22.83 -22.82 8.65
CA ALA A 299 -22.56 -22.77 7.21
C ALA A 299 -21.17 -22.17 6.92
N THR A 300 -20.57 -22.57 5.80
CA THR A 300 -19.33 -21.96 5.29
C THR A 300 -19.62 -20.78 4.37
N THR A 301 -18.63 -19.91 4.16
CA THR A 301 -18.70 -18.95 3.04
C THR A 301 -18.55 -19.69 1.70
N PRO A 302 -19.00 -19.10 0.57
CA PRO A 302 -18.78 -19.67 -0.74
C PRO A 302 -17.30 -19.98 -1.04
N GLU A 303 -16.38 -19.12 -0.58
CA GLU A 303 -14.95 -19.28 -0.76
C GLU A 303 -14.41 -20.47 0.05
N GLN A 304 -14.80 -20.60 1.31
CA GLN A 304 -14.44 -21.76 2.13
C GLN A 304 -14.96 -23.06 1.50
N SER A 305 -16.21 -23.07 1.05
CA SER A 305 -16.82 -24.20 0.32
C SER A 305 -16.00 -24.58 -0.91
N PHE A 306 -15.62 -23.61 -1.74
CA PHE A 306 -14.81 -23.85 -2.93
C PHE A 306 -13.43 -24.45 -2.59
N LEU A 307 -12.73 -23.87 -1.63
CA LEU A 307 -11.40 -24.33 -1.21
C LEU A 307 -11.46 -25.77 -0.68
N VAL A 308 -12.41 -26.07 0.21
CA VAL A 308 -12.57 -27.42 0.79
C VAL A 308 -12.95 -28.44 -0.29
N GLN A 309 -13.87 -28.10 -1.22
CA GLN A 309 -14.22 -29.00 -2.32
C GLN A 309 -13.03 -29.29 -3.25
N SER A 310 -12.17 -28.30 -3.51
CA SER A 310 -10.92 -28.53 -4.24
C SER A 310 -10.00 -29.51 -3.50
N THR A 311 -9.93 -29.41 -2.18
CA THR A 311 -9.04 -30.23 -1.34
C THR A 311 -9.49 -31.70 -1.27
N ILE A 312 -10.80 -31.97 -1.36
CA ILE A 312 -11.33 -33.35 -1.48
C ILE A 312 -10.71 -34.07 -2.69
N ARG A 313 -10.42 -33.35 -3.77
CA ARG A 313 -9.78 -33.91 -4.98
C ARG A 313 -8.26 -33.96 -4.87
N ILE A 314 -7.66 -32.91 -4.30
CA ILE A 314 -6.21 -32.74 -4.19
C ILE A 314 -5.89 -32.29 -2.76
N PRO A 315 -5.61 -33.21 -1.83
CA PRO A 315 -5.40 -32.90 -0.41
C PRO A 315 -4.33 -31.84 -0.14
N SER A 316 -3.31 -31.76 -1.00
CA SER A 316 -2.17 -30.83 -0.87
C SER A 316 -2.48 -29.40 -1.32
N ASN A 317 -3.66 -29.14 -1.90
CA ASN A 317 -4.04 -27.79 -2.31
C ASN A 317 -4.26 -26.89 -1.09
N TRP A 318 -3.98 -25.60 -1.27
CA TRP A 318 -4.32 -24.56 -0.30
C TRP A 318 -3.64 -24.74 1.08
N VAL A 319 -2.48 -25.40 1.10
CA VAL A 319 -1.70 -25.64 2.33
C VAL A 319 -0.61 -24.58 2.48
N LEU A 320 -0.58 -23.93 3.64
CA LEU A 320 0.54 -23.10 4.08
C LEU A 320 1.28 -23.80 5.22
N GLN A 321 2.61 -23.76 5.14
CA GLN A 321 3.51 -24.24 6.20
C GLN A 321 4.34 -23.07 6.71
N VAL A 322 4.33 -22.88 8.03
CA VAL A 322 5.06 -21.81 8.71
C VAL A 322 6.05 -22.45 9.70
N PRO A 323 7.34 -22.59 9.31
CA PRO A 323 8.38 -23.08 10.21
C PRO A 323 8.85 -21.97 11.17
N PHE A 324 8.95 -22.29 12.46
CA PHE A 324 9.44 -21.39 13.52
C PHE A 324 10.89 -21.74 13.89
N LEU A 325 11.83 -21.27 13.06
CA LEU A 325 13.25 -21.67 13.15
C LEU A 325 13.98 -21.17 14.41
N GLU A 326 13.65 -19.97 14.89
CA GLU A 326 14.36 -19.29 15.98
C GLU A 326 13.70 -19.47 17.36
N TRP A 327 12.70 -20.35 17.45
CA TRP A 327 11.84 -20.45 18.62
C TRP A 327 11.84 -21.87 19.18
N GLY A 328 11.78 -21.99 20.51
CA GLY A 328 11.81 -23.29 21.18
C GLY A 328 10.57 -24.12 20.81
N ALA A 329 10.75 -25.17 19.99
CA ALA A 329 9.64 -25.94 19.41
C ALA A 329 8.68 -26.52 20.45
N ALA A 330 9.21 -27.08 21.55
CA ALA A 330 8.38 -27.61 22.64
C ALA A 330 7.54 -26.53 23.33
N LYS A 331 8.12 -25.35 23.58
CA LYS A 331 7.40 -24.22 24.16
C LYS A 331 6.37 -23.64 23.17
N MET A 332 6.67 -23.64 21.89
CA MET A 332 5.74 -23.24 20.83
C MET A 332 4.55 -24.21 20.71
N ALA A 333 4.78 -25.51 20.85
CA ALA A 333 3.69 -26.51 20.88
C ALA A 333 2.75 -26.29 22.08
N VAL A 334 3.31 -25.98 23.26
CA VAL A 334 2.49 -25.61 24.44
C VAL A 334 1.68 -24.35 24.17
N ALA A 335 2.30 -23.31 23.60
CA ALA A 335 1.61 -22.07 23.25
C ALA A 335 0.50 -22.29 22.22
N TYR A 336 0.73 -23.14 21.21
CA TYR A 336 -0.28 -23.53 20.24
C TYR A 336 -1.47 -24.22 20.90
N GLY A 337 -1.23 -25.18 21.81
CA GLY A 337 -2.29 -25.85 22.56
C GLY A 337 -3.12 -24.89 23.41
N GLN A 338 -2.47 -23.93 24.08
CA GLN A 338 -3.15 -22.88 24.86
C GLN A 338 -4.00 -21.96 23.97
N LEU A 339 -3.44 -21.50 22.85
CA LEU A 339 -4.16 -20.65 21.91
C LEU A 339 -5.35 -21.38 21.28
N ALA A 340 -5.16 -22.63 20.86
CA ALA A 340 -6.22 -23.45 20.27
C ALA A 340 -7.41 -23.65 21.22
N ALA A 341 -7.17 -23.71 22.53
CA ALA A 341 -8.26 -23.79 23.50
C ALA A 341 -9.21 -22.57 23.47
N THR A 342 -8.72 -21.40 23.04
CA THR A 342 -9.49 -20.15 22.97
C THR A 342 -9.83 -19.70 21.54
N CYS A 343 -9.07 -20.13 20.53
CA CYS A 343 -9.22 -19.76 19.13
C CYS A 343 -9.94 -20.87 18.36
N GLU A 344 -11.20 -20.63 17.97
CA GLU A 344 -12.04 -21.59 17.21
C GLU A 344 -11.37 -22.04 15.90
N THR A 345 -10.64 -21.14 15.22
CA THR A 345 -9.97 -21.41 13.94
C THR A 345 -9.02 -22.60 13.99
N LEU A 346 -8.22 -22.72 15.06
CA LEU A 346 -7.19 -23.76 15.18
C LEU A 346 -7.72 -25.17 15.44
N ARG A 347 -9.02 -25.28 15.74
CA ARG A 347 -9.74 -26.52 16.06
C ARG A 347 -10.97 -26.70 15.16
N THR A 348 -10.96 -26.01 14.03
CA THR A 348 -11.98 -26.12 13.00
C THR A 348 -11.63 -27.25 12.02
N THR A 349 -12.62 -28.06 11.71
CA THR A 349 -12.64 -29.00 10.58
C THR A 349 -13.88 -28.76 9.72
N PHE A 350 -14.04 -29.54 8.66
CA PHE A 350 -15.15 -29.40 7.72
C PHE A 350 -15.86 -30.73 7.49
N VAL A 351 -17.17 -30.66 7.30
CA VAL A 351 -18.00 -31.78 6.83
C VAL A 351 -18.58 -31.40 5.48
N SER A 352 -18.46 -32.30 4.51
CA SER A 352 -19.04 -32.13 3.17
C SER A 352 -20.09 -33.21 2.93
N ASN A 353 -21.26 -32.79 2.48
CA ASN A 353 -22.32 -33.69 2.02
C ASN A 353 -22.91 -33.18 0.68
N PRO A 354 -23.91 -33.85 0.08
CA PRO A 354 -24.50 -33.39 -1.19
C PRO A 354 -25.19 -32.03 -1.12
N ILE A 355 -25.52 -31.53 0.08
CA ILE A 355 -26.17 -30.24 0.31
C ILE A 355 -25.12 -29.11 0.36
N GLY A 356 -23.93 -29.37 0.91
CA GLY A 356 -22.85 -28.40 0.95
C GLY A 356 -21.71 -28.76 1.89
N VAL A 357 -20.87 -27.76 2.17
CA VAL A 357 -19.75 -27.84 3.13
C VAL A 357 -20.09 -27.03 4.37
N TYR A 358 -19.85 -27.61 5.54
CA TYR A 358 -20.17 -27.04 6.84
C TYR A 358 -18.91 -26.92 7.70
N HIS A 359 -18.84 -25.80 8.42
CA HIS A 359 -17.80 -25.51 9.39
C HIS A 359 -18.14 -26.26 10.68
N VAL A 360 -17.19 -27.02 11.21
CA VAL A 360 -17.35 -27.76 12.47
C VAL A 360 -16.21 -27.37 13.41
N VAL A 361 -16.56 -26.82 14.56
CA VAL A 361 -15.61 -26.45 15.59
C VAL A 361 -15.55 -27.58 16.63
N ASN A 362 -14.38 -28.20 16.77
CA ASN A 362 -14.16 -29.25 17.77
C ASN A 362 -13.86 -28.66 19.16
N PRO A 363 -14.05 -29.42 20.26
CA PRO A 363 -13.86 -28.93 21.63
C PRO A 363 -12.51 -28.28 21.88
N ALA A 364 -12.46 -27.36 22.85
CA ALA A 364 -11.22 -26.70 23.30
C ALA A 364 -10.08 -27.67 23.69
N THR A 365 -10.38 -28.93 23.98
CA THR A 365 -9.38 -29.98 24.26
C THR A 365 -8.77 -30.63 23.02
N SER A 366 -9.29 -30.33 21.82
CA SER A 366 -8.97 -31.01 20.55
C SER A 366 -7.85 -30.32 19.78
N SER A 367 -6.72 -30.00 20.44
CA SER A 367 -5.57 -29.42 19.76
C SER A 367 -4.79 -30.45 18.96
N SER A 368 -4.55 -30.19 17.67
CA SER A 368 -3.76 -31.06 16.78
C SER A 368 -2.26 -30.78 16.91
N ILE A 369 -1.61 -31.46 17.86
CA ILE A 369 -0.16 -31.39 18.09
C ILE A 369 0.47 -32.75 17.77
N GLU A 370 1.40 -32.76 16.82
CA GLU A 370 2.10 -33.96 16.36
C GLU A 370 3.60 -33.87 16.65
N TYR A 371 4.27 -35.02 16.73
CA TYR A 371 5.72 -35.11 16.85
C TYR A 371 6.24 -35.99 15.72
N SER A 372 7.25 -35.52 15.00
CA SER A 372 7.83 -36.23 13.86
C SER A 372 9.35 -36.13 13.86
N SER A 373 10.01 -37.14 13.31
CA SER A 373 11.45 -37.16 13.06
C SER A 373 11.70 -37.23 11.57
N ALA A 374 12.53 -36.35 11.03
CA ALA A 374 12.91 -36.32 9.62
C ALA A 374 14.42 -36.13 9.45
N THR A 375 14.97 -36.49 8.30
CA THR A 375 16.40 -36.28 8.04
C THR A 375 16.71 -34.79 7.86
N SER A 376 15.77 -34.03 7.29
CA SER A 376 15.84 -32.58 7.16
C SER A 376 14.47 -31.93 7.26
N LEU A 377 14.44 -30.63 7.56
CA LEU A 377 13.20 -29.85 7.58
C LEU A 377 12.55 -29.81 6.18
N SER A 378 13.34 -29.72 5.10
CA SER A 378 12.80 -29.69 3.75
C SER A 378 12.11 -31.00 3.36
N GLU A 379 12.65 -32.15 3.79
CA GLU A 379 12.01 -33.46 3.59
C GLU A 379 10.67 -33.52 4.33
N PHE A 380 10.64 -33.08 5.59
CA PHE A 380 9.40 -33.01 6.36
C PHE A 380 8.37 -32.11 5.66
N LEU A 381 8.75 -30.89 5.26
CA LEU A 381 7.85 -29.94 4.62
C LEU A 381 7.25 -30.52 3.33
N ALA A 382 8.07 -31.15 2.48
CA ALA A 382 7.59 -31.79 1.27
C ALA A 382 6.61 -32.94 1.55
N THR A 383 6.95 -33.81 2.52
CA THR A 383 6.10 -34.95 2.90
C THR A 383 4.77 -34.49 3.51
N ASP A 384 4.82 -33.49 4.39
CA ASP A 384 3.65 -32.93 5.05
C ASP A 384 2.76 -32.13 4.08
N LYS A 385 3.35 -31.40 3.11
CA LYS A 385 2.61 -30.73 2.03
C LYS A 385 1.93 -31.75 1.12
N ALA A 386 2.61 -32.85 0.79
CA ALA A 386 2.04 -33.94 0.00
C ALA A 386 0.91 -34.68 0.74
N ARG A 387 1.02 -34.86 2.07
CA ARG A 387 -0.07 -35.38 2.92
C ARG A 387 -1.32 -34.51 2.81
N GLY A 388 -1.15 -33.19 2.85
CA GLY A 388 -2.27 -32.26 2.73
C GLY A 388 -3.27 -32.34 3.88
N PHE A 389 -4.55 -32.04 3.61
CA PHE A 389 -5.67 -32.21 4.55
C PHE A 389 -6.80 -33.04 3.95
N THR A 390 -7.53 -33.74 4.81
CA THR A 390 -8.71 -34.55 4.48
C THR A 390 -9.85 -34.24 5.44
N LEU A 391 -11.10 -34.55 5.05
CA LEU A 391 -12.27 -34.36 5.93
C LEU A 391 -12.27 -35.28 7.17
N ALA A 392 -11.34 -36.23 7.25
CA ALA A 392 -11.15 -37.07 8.44
C ALA A 392 -10.22 -36.41 9.48
N ASP A 393 -9.56 -35.30 9.13
CA ASP A 393 -8.65 -34.62 10.05
C ASP A 393 -9.44 -33.87 11.13
N PRO A 394 -9.03 -33.96 12.41
CA PRO A 394 -9.72 -33.30 13.53
C PRO A 394 -9.57 -31.78 13.51
N SER A 395 -8.64 -31.26 12.73
CA SER A 395 -8.51 -29.83 12.48
C SER A 395 -7.79 -29.63 11.15
N PHE A 396 -8.21 -28.59 10.43
CA PHE A 396 -7.54 -28.09 9.23
C PHE A 396 -6.34 -27.18 9.59
N ALA A 397 -5.92 -27.20 10.85
CA ALA A 397 -4.66 -26.67 11.37
C ALA A 397 -3.96 -27.72 12.24
N ARG A 398 -2.67 -27.92 12.04
CA ARG A 398 -1.83 -28.84 12.81
C ARG A 398 -0.50 -28.20 13.17
N PHE A 399 -0.03 -28.46 14.38
CA PHE A 399 1.29 -28.04 14.81
C PHE A 399 2.18 -29.26 15.01
N THR A 400 3.27 -29.35 14.26
CA THR A 400 4.19 -30.48 14.34
C THR A 400 5.53 -30.03 14.92
N VAL A 401 5.99 -30.72 15.96
CA VAL A 401 7.37 -30.62 16.45
C VAL A 401 8.23 -31.59 15.65
N VAL A 402 9.08 -31.05 14.79
CA VAL A 402 9.92 -31.83 13.87
C VAL A 402 11.34 -31.88 14.44
N THR A 403 11.85 -33.08 14.67
CA THR A 403 13.25 -33.28 15.09
C THR A 403 14.11 -33.62 13.88
N CYS A 404 15.10 -32.79 13.60
CA CYS A 404 16.03 -32.92 12.47
C CYS A 404 17.47 -32.75 12.97
N GLY A 405 18.33 -33.76 12.81
CA GLY A 405 19.76 -33.63 13.10
C GLY A 405 20.13 -33.28 14.56
N GLY A 406 19.21 -33.47 15.51
CA GLY A 406 19.40 -33.13 16.93
C GLY A 406 18.69 -31.85 17.38
N ASP A 407 18.27 -30.99 16.44
CA ASP A 407 17.48 -29.79 16.71
C ASP A 407 15.99 -30.05 16.49
N SER A 408 15.13 -29.32 17.20
CA SER A 408 13.68 -29.38 17.03
C SER A 408 13.13 -28.06 16.50
N VAL A 409 12.32 -28.14 15.45
CA VAL A 409 11.62 -27.00 14.83
C VAL A 409 10.12 -27.20 14.94
N GLY A 410 9.40 -26.16 15.37
CA GLY A 410 7.95 -26.16 15.33
C GLY A 410 7.46 -25.75 13.95
N VAL A 411 6.50 -26.47 13.38
CA VAL A 411 5.89 -26.13 12.09
C VAL A 411 4.37 -26.06 12.25
N LEU A 412 3.78 -24.91 11.95
CA LEU A 412 2.33 -24.78 11.78
C LEU A 412 1.99 -25.09 10.32
N THR A 413 1.22 -26.14 10.10
CA THR A 413 0.59 -26.41 8.80
C THR A 413 -0.89 -26.07 8.90
N ILE A 414 -1.38 -25.21 8.03
CA ILE A 414 -2.75 -24.70 8.08
C ILE A 414 -3.35 -24.59 6.68
N HIS A 415 -4.63 -24.94 6.56
CA HIS A 415 -5.37 -24.88 5.31
C HIS A 415 -5.96 -23.48 5.08
N HIS A 416 -5.92 -23.00 3.82
CA HIS A 416 -6.35 -21.65 3.46
C HIS A 416 -7.83 -21.38 3.75
N ALA A 417 -8.69 -22.39 3.83
CA ALA A 417 -10.09 -22.20 4.26
C ALA A 417 -10.24 -21.61 5.69
N LEU A 418 -9.18 -21.66 6.50
CA LEU A 418 -9.18 -21.13 7.86
C LEU A 418 -8.60 -19.72 7.97
N TYR A 419 -7.80 -19.26 7.01
CA TYR A 419 -7.07 -18.00 7.12
C TYR A 419 -7.00 -17.24 5.80
N ASP A 420 -6.69 -15.95 5.87
CA ASP A 420 -6.28 -15.15 4.71
C ASP A 420 -5.02 -14.34 5.03
N GLY A 421 -4.56 -13.51 4.09
CA GLY A 421 -3.35 -12.70 4.26
C GLY A 421 -3.41 -11.74 5.46
N TRP A 422 -4.62 -11.35 5.89
CA TRP A 422 -4.81 -10.51 7.07
C TRP A 422 -4.79 -11.37 8.33
N SER A 423 -5.60 -12.42 8.37
CA SER A 423 -5.83 -13.20 9.58
C SER A 423 -4.64 -14.06 9.99
N ILE A 424 -3.80 -14.51 9.06
CA ILE A 424 -2.58 -15.26 9.40
C ILE A 424 -1.60 -14.44 10.24
N SER A 425 -1.55 -13.12 10.01
CA SER A 425 -0.71 -12.21 10.79
C SER A 425 -1.24 -12.04 12.21
N LEU A 426 -2.57 -11.99 12.37
CA LEU A 426 -3.24 -11.96 13.68
C LEU A 426 -2.99 -13.25 14.46
N LEU A 427 -3.24 -14.39 13.83
CA LEU A 427 -3.03 -15.71 14.42
C LEU A 427 -1.56 -15.91 14.87
N ARG A 428 -0.61 -15.46 14.04
CA ARG A 428 0.81 -15.53 14.37
C ARG A 428 1.16 -14.60 15.55
N SER A 429 0.59 -13.40 15.59
CA SER A 429 0.76 -12.48 16.73
C SER A 429 0.25 -13.11 18.02
N ASP A 430 -0.97 -13.65 17.99
CA ASP A 430 -1.63 -14.27 19.14
C ASP A 430 -0.82 -15.49 19.64
N LEU A 431 -0.23 -16.26 18.73
CA LEU A 431 0.67 -17.37 19.08
C LEU A 431 1.95 -16.89 19.76
N PHE A 432 2.57 -15.81 19.27
CA PHE A 432 3.76 -15.23 19.89
C PHE A 432 3.47 -14.57 21.24
N ASP A 433 2.32 -13.92 21.39
CA ASP A 433 1.87 -13.37 22.66
C ASP A 433 1.64 -14.50 23.68
N THR A 434 0.96 -15.57 23.28
CA THR A 434 0.79 -16.77 24.10
C THR A 434 2.14 -17.39 24.48
N TYR A 435 3.06 -17.52 23.52
CA TYR A 435 4.42 -18.01 23.78
C TYR A 435 5.19 -17.15 24.78
N SER A 436 4.99 -15.84 24.76
CA SER A 436 5.66 -14.87 25.62
C SER A 436 4.96 -14.69 26.97
N GLY A 437 3.77 -15.28 27.16
CA GLY A 437 2.94 -15.11 28.35
C GLY A 437 2.20 -13.77 28.40
N HIS A 438 2.05 -13.10 27.25
CA HIS A 438 1.24 -11.89 27.11
C HIS A 438 -0.24 -12.24 26.94
N PRO A 439 -1.16 -11.35 27.36
CA PRO A 439 -2.58 -11.53 27.13
C PRO A 439 -2.91 -11.44 25.64
N VAL A 440 -3.72 -12.40 25.16
CA VAL A 440 -4.24 -12.40 23.79
C VAL A 440 -5.56 -11.63 23.73
N SER A 441 -5.76 -10.87 22.65
CA SER A 441 -7.01 -10.15 22.43
C SER A 441 -8.16 -11.11 22.13
N GLN A 442 -9.34 -10.86 22.69
CA GLN A 442 -10.52 -11.65 22.37
C GLN A 442 -10.99 -11.33 20.94
N ARG A 443 -11.03 -12.34 20.08
CA ARG A 443 -11.45 -12.24 18.69
C ARG A 443 -12.98 -12.37 18.56
N PRO A 444 -13.63 -11.65 17.63
CA PRO A 444 -15.05 -11.87 17.33
C PRO A 444 -15.31 -13.28 16.77
N SER A 445 -16.47 -13.87 17.06
CA SER A 445 -16.83 -15.18 16.48
C SER A 445 -17.17 -15.05 15.00
N PHE A 446 -16.63 -15.96 14.19
CA PHE A 446 -16.90 -16.04 12.76
C PHE A 446 -18.39 -16.25 12.43
N ARG A 447 -19.15 -16.83 13.35
CA ARG A 447 -20.61 -17.01 13.24
C ARG A 447 -21.36 -15.72 12.97
N ALA A 448 -20.94 -14.61 13.58
CA ALA A 448 -21.57 -13.32 13.35
C ALA A 448 -21.42 -12.86 11.89
N LEU A 449 -20.28 -13.18 11.25
CA LEU A 449 -20.08 -12.92 9.83
C LEU A 449 -20.97 -13.83 8.97
N ILE A 450 -21.04 -15.12 9.27
CA ILE A 450 -21.91 -16.05 8.53
C ILE A 450 -23.38 -15.61 8.60
N GLN A 451 -23.85 -15.18 9.77
CA GLN A 451 -25.20 -14.63 9.94
C GLN A 451 -25.40 -13.34 9.13
N HIS A 452 -24.41 -12.45 9.10
CA HIS A 452 -24.44 -11.24 8.30
C HIS A 452 -24.53 -11.58 6.79
N LEU A 453 -23.69 -12.49 6.29
CA LEU A 453 -23.72 -12.93 4.90
C LEU A 453 -25.06 -13.58 4.54
N ALA A 454 -25.61 -14.43 5.41
CA ALA A 454 -26.92 -15.06 5.21
C ALA A 454 -28.09 -14.06 5.16
N SER A 455 -27.94 -12.87 5.76
CA SER A 455 -28.95 -11.81 5.72
C SER A 455 -28.98 -11.02 4.41
N HIS A 456 -28.00 -11.20 3.52
CA HIS A 456 -27.95 -10.47 2.25
C HIS A 456 -29.00 -10.95 1.26
N ASP A 457 -29.57 -9.99 0.53
CA ASP A 457 -30.48 -10.28 -0.58
C ASP A 457 -29.68 -10.71 -1.82
N MET A 458 -29.55 -12.02 -2.01
CA MET A 458 -28.86 -12.61 -3.15
C MET A 458 -29.42 -12.16 -4.50
N THR A 459 -30.70 -11.79 -4.57
CA THR A 459 -31.33 -11.28 -5.80
C THR A 459 -30.69 -9.96 -6.21
N LYS A 460 -30.45 -9.06 -5.26
CA LYS A 460 -29.78 -7.78 -5.52
C LYS A 460 -28.32 -7.98 -5.89
N THR A 461 -27.61 -8.88 -5.21
CA THR A 461 -26.21 -9.19 -5.53
C THR A 461 -26.07 -9.73 -6.94
N VAL A 462 -26.90 -10.70 -7.34
CA VAL A 462 -26.90 -11.26 -8.70
C VAL A 462 -27.28 -10.20 -9.73
N ALA A 463 -28.30 -9.38 -9.45
CA ALA A 463 -28.71 -8.30 -10.36
C ALA A 463 -27.59 -7.26 -10.58
N PHE A 464 -26.86 -6.90 -9.52
CA PHE A 464 -25.71 -6.01 -9.61
C PHE A 464 -24.63 -6.59 -10.54
N TRP A 465 -24.19 -7.82 -10.27
CA TRP A 465 -23.13 -8.46 -11.06
C TRP A 465 -23.54 -8.73 -12.51
N ALA A 466 -24.78 -9.15 -12.73
CA ALA A 466 -25.33 -9.34 -14.07
C ALA A 466 -25.32 -8.03 -14.87
N ASN A 467 -25.68 -6.90 -14.24
CA ASN A 467 -25.63 -5.59 -14.87
C ASN A 467 -24.19 -5.09 -15.10
N TYR A 468 -23.32 -5.23 -14.08
CA TYR A 468 -21.92 -4.81 -14.15
C TYR A 468 -21.14 -5.54 -15.25
N LEU A 469 -21.43 -6.84 -15.45
CA LEU A 469 -20.74 -7.68 -16.42
C LEU A 469 -21.47 -7.82 -17.77
N ALA A 470 -22.61 -7.15 -17.97
CA ALA A 470 -23.45 -7.33 -19.16
C ALA A 470 -22.71 -7.06 -20.48
N GLY A 471 -21.76 -6.12 -20.49
CA GLY A 471 -20.95 -5.75 -21.65
C GLY A 471 -19.51 -6.27 -21.60
N ALA A 472 -19.16 -7.09 -20.61
CA ALA A 472 -17.80 -7.55 -20.42
C ALA A 472 -17.41 -8.58 -21.51
N PRO A 473 -16.27 -8.42 -22.20
CA PRO A 473 -15.84 -9.36 -23.21
C PRO A 473 -15.37 -10.68 -22.56
N PRO A 474 -15.52 -11.82 -23.25
CA PRO A 474 -14.83 -13.03 -22.85
C PRO A 474 -13.32 -12.79 -22.97
N THR A 475 -12.63 -12.73 -21.83
CA THR A 475 -11.17 -12.62 -21.80
C THR A 475 -10.60 -14.05 -21.84
N PRO A 476 -9.82 -14.43 -22.88
CA PRO A 476 -9.27 -15.77 -22.98
C PRO A 476 -8.32 -16.03 -21.81
N CYS A 477 -8.29 -17.27 -21.32
CA CYS A 477 -7.30 -17.62 -20.32
C CYS A 477 -5.92 -17.59 -20.99
N LEU A 478 -4.91 -17.01 -20.35
CA LEU A 478 -3.54 -17.00 -20.90
C LEU A 478 -3.02 -18.43 -21.15
N SER A 479 -3.51 -19.42 -20.39
CA SER A 479 -3.21 -20.83 -20.63
C SER A 479 -3.69 -21.33 -21.98
N ASP A 480 -4.74 -20.74 -22.55
CA ASP A 480 -5.26 -21.12 -23.87
C ASP A 480 -4.34 -20.62 -25.00
N LEU A 481 -3.48 -19.65 -24.71
CA LEU A 481 -2.50 -19.09 -25.65
C LEU A 481 -1.16 -19.85 -25.63
N VAL A 482 -0.95 -20.73 -24.64
CA VAL A 482 0.28 -21.51 -24.49
C VAL A 482 -0.03 -22.99 -24.78
N PRO A 483 0.69 -23.65 -25.70
CA PRO A 483 0.50 -25.08 -25.94
C PRO A 483 0.69 -25.88 -24.63
N PRO A 484 -0.14 -26.90 -24.34
CA PRO A 484 -0.06 -27.66 -23.10
C PRO A 484 1.30 -28.36 -22.90
N THR A 485 2.05 -28.60 -23.98
CA THR A 485 3.42 -29.17 -23.96
C THR A 485 4.49 -28.18 -23.48
N SER A 486 4.18 -26.90 -23.37
CA SER A 486 5.07 -25.82 -22.90
C SER A 486 4.73 -25.33 -21.49
N CYS A 487 3.63 -25.80 -20.91
CA CYS A 487 3.34 -25.59 -19.50
C CYS A 487 4.20 -26.56 -18.69
N PRO A 488 5.14 -26.08 -17.87
CA PRO A 488 5.83 -26.97 -16.94
C PRO A 488 4.79 -27.63 -16.03
N GLU A 489 5.10 -28.84 -15.52
CA GLU A 489 4.41 -29.40 -14.36
C GLU A 489 4.20 -28.30 -13.30
N PRO A 490 3.05 -28.24 -12.61
CA PRO A 490 2.74 -27.22 -11.61
C PRO A 490 3.61 -27.41 -10.36
N ASN A 491 4.92 -27.24 -10.52
CA ASN A 491 5.84 -26.92 -9.45
C ASN A 491 5.76 -25.42 -9.17
N ASP A 492 6.12 -25.04 -7.95
CA ASP A 492 6.18 -23.68 -7.43
C ASP A 492 7.05 -22.75 -8.33
N LEU A 493 6.54 -22.34 -9.49
CA LEU A 493 7.16 -21.39 -10.41
C LEU A 493 6.94 -19.97 -9.87
N SER A 494 7.40 -19.73 -8.64
CA SER A 494 7.54 -18.37 -8.15
C SER A 494 8.74 -17.74 -8.85
N LEU A 495 8.47 -16.89 -9.84
CA LEU A 495 9.50 -16.05 -10.45
C LEU A 495 9.64 -14.78 -9.61
N ALA A 496 10.67 -14.73 -8.77
CA ALA A 496 11.05 -13.51 -8.08
C ALA A 496 11.87 -12.62 -9.04
N THR A 497 11.30 -11.48 -9.43
CA THR A 497 11.98 -10.46 -10.22
C THR A 497 12.07 -9.15 -9.45
N HIS A 498 13.16 -8.41 -9.63
CA HIS A 498 13.41 -7.14 -8.98
C HIS A 498 13.55 -6.06 -10.06
N ALA A 499 12.58 -5.15 -10.12
CA ALA A 499 12.65 -3.96 -10.96
C ALA A 499 12.85 -2.73 -10.08
N ALA A 500 13.95 -2.01 -10.27
CA ALA A 500 14.17 -0.74 -9.58
C ALA A 500 13.26 0.33 -10.21
N LEU A 501 12.20 0.72 -9.49
CA LEU A 501 11.25 1.74 -9.92
C LEU A 501 11.32 2.98 -9.00
N PRO A 502 12.47 3.67 -8.90
CA PRO A 502 12.70 4.73 -7.90
C PRO A 502 11.78 5.94 -8.08
N ARG A 503 11.24 6.14 -9.30
CA ARG A 503 10.29 7.23 -9.60
C ARG A 503 8.84 6.86 -9.31
N LEU A 504 8.54 5.58 -9.12
CA LEU A 504 7.15 5.12 -9.03
C LEU A 504 6.43 5.66 -7.78
N PRO A 505 7.02 5.68 -6.56
CA PRO A 505 6.37 6.30 -5.41
C PRO A 505 6.06 7.79 -5.61
N SER A 506 6.95 8.54 -6.27
CA SER A 506 6.68 9.95 -6.59
C SER A 506 5.53 10.12 -7.58
N VAL A 507 5.42 9.25 -8.59
CA VAL A 507 4.35 9.28 -9.60
C VAL A 507 3.01 8.84 -9.03
N ILE A 508 2.97 7.77 -8.22
CA ILE A 508 1.75 7.29 -7.55
C ILE A 508 1.11 8.41 -6.76
N ARG A 509 1.92 9.03 -5.90
CA ARG A 509 1.45 10.13 -5.09
C ARG A 509 1.19 11.38 -5.93
N SER A 510 1.74 11.48 -7.15
CA SER A 510 1.48 12.60 -8.05
C SER A 510 0.10 12.54 -8.65
N LEU A 511 -0.28 11.33 -9.05
CA LEU A 511 -1.59 11.04 -9.62
C LEU A 511 -2.68 10.91 -8.55
N GLY A 512 -2.32 10.97 -7.26
CA GLY A 512 -3.28 10.77 -6.17
C GLY A 512 -3.86 9.35 -6.09
N VAL A 513 -3.15 8.37 -6.66
CA VAL A 513 -3.58 6.96 -6.69
C VAL A 513 -2.77 6.12 -5.71
N THR A 514 -3.13 4.85 -5.54
CA THR A 514 -2.38 3.88 -4.73
C THR A 514 -1.42 3.05 -5.59
N MET A 515 -0.44 2.40 -4.95
CA MET A 515 0.43 1.42 -5.61
C MET A 515 -0.38 0.27 -6.23
N SER A 516 -1.43 -0.20 -5.54
CA SER A 516 -2.30 -1.27 -6.04
C SER A 516 -2.95 -0.89 -7.36
N THR A 517 -3.46 0.33 -7.52
CA THR A 517 -4.04 0.81 -8.78
C THR A 517 -3.03 0.77 -9.92
N VAL A 518 -1.79 1.20 -9.69
CA VAL A 518 -0.74 1.16 -10.72
C VAL A 518 -0.38 -0.26 -11.10
N VAL A 519 -0.30 -1.18 -10.14
CA VAL A 519 -0.03 -2.60 -10.41
C VAL A 519 -1.17 -3.24 -11.19
N LEU A 520 -2.43 -2.97 -10.83
CA LEU A 520 -3.61 -3.46 -11.54
C LEU A 520 -3.66 -2.94 -12.98
N LEU A 521 -3.37 -1.65 -13.18
CA LEU A 521 -3.25 -1.06 -14.52
C LEU A 521 -2.13 -1.73 -15.33
N SER A 522 -0.96 -1.90 -14.73
CA SER A 522 0.18 -2.54 -15.40
C SER A 522 -0.16 -3.98 -15.82
N TRP A 523 -0.88 -4.70 -14.97
CA TRP A 523 -1.38 -6.04 -15.27
C TRP A 523 -2.41 -6.03 -16.39
N ALA A 524 -3.38 -5.10 -16.36
CA ALA A 524 -4.36 -4.93 -17.43
C ALA A 524 -3.67 -4.66 -18.77
N MET A 525 -2.67 -3.76 -18.82
CA MET A 525 -1.90 -3.46 -20.02
C MET A 525 -1.10 -4.67 -20.53
N ALA A 526 -0.53 -5.48 -19.62
CA ALA A 526 0.14 -6.72 -19.99
C ALA A 526 -0.84 -7.72 -20.61
N LEU A 527 -2.03 -7.88 -20.03
CA LEU A 527 -3.09 -8.71 -20.59
C LEU A 527 -3.58 -8.20 -21.95
N GLN A 528 -3.78 -6.89 -22.12
CA GLN A 528 -4.13 -6.28 -23.41
C GLN A 528 -3.08 -6.62 -24.48
N HIS A 529 -1.79 -6.50 -24.13
CA HIS A 529 -0.70 -6.81 -25.05
C HIS A 529 -0.67 -8.29 -25.44
N HIS A 530 -0.79 -9.21 -24.48
CA HIS A 530 -0.69 -10.64 -24.75
C HIS A 530 -1.94 -11.26 -25.38
N THR A 531 -3.12 -10.71 -25.10
CA THR A 531 -4.40 -11.20 -25.66
C THR A 531 -4.83 -10.46 -26.93
N ASN A 532 -4.13 -9.37 -27.28
CA ASN A 532 -4.47 -8.46 -28.37
C ASN A 532 -5.93 -7.94 -28.27
N ARG A 533 -6.34 -7.58 -27.06
CA ARG A 533 -7.68 -7.05 -26.74
C ARG A 533 -7.55 -5.67 -26.10
N HIS A 534 -8.51 -4.79 -26.36
CA HIS A 534 -8.59 -3.48 -25.71
C HIS A 534 -9.34 -3.53 -24.38
N ASP A 535 -10.30 -4.44 -24.25
CA ASP A 535 -11.11 -4.60 -23.05
C ASP A 535 -10.71 -5.91 -22.36
N ILE A 536 -10.35 -5.84 -21.08
CA ILE A 536 -9.85 -6.95 -20.28
C ILE A 536 -10.69 -7.09 -19.01
N VAL A 537 -10.99 -8.34 -18.66
CA VAL A 537 -11.58 -8.73 -17.38
C VAL A 537 -10.61 -9.66 -16.67
N PHE A 538 -10.28 -9.36 -15.42
CA PHE A 538 -9.52 -10.29 -14.59
C PHE A 538 -10.01 -10.30 -13.15
N GLY A 539 -9.78 -11.42 -12.47
CA GLY A 539 -10.12 -11.58 -11.06
C GLY A 539 -9.13 -10.83 -10.17
N GLN A 540 -9.64 -10.17 -9.15
CA GLN A 540 -8.87 -9.56 -8.08
C GLN A 540 -9.37 -10.11 -6.74
N VAL A 541 -8.43 -10.33 -5.82
CA VAL A 541 -8.73 -10.69 -4.44
C VAL A 541 -8.77 -9.43 -3.58
N LEU A 542 -9.83 -9.27 -2.80
CA LEU A 542 -9.99 -8.22 -1.80
C LEU A 542 -10.02 -8.83 -0.40
N ALA A 543 -9.53 -8.08 0.60
CA ALA A 543 -9.54 -8.55 2.00
C ALA A 543 -10.95 -8.60 2.62
N ASN A 544 -11.92 -7.89 2.02
CA ASN A 544 -13.31 -7.77 2.48
C ASN A 544 -13.45 -7.35 3.97
N ARG A 545 -12.47 -6.62 4.50
CA ARG A 545 -12.44 -6.11 5.88
C ARG A 545 -13.21 -4.79 6.06
N ASN A 546 -14.13 -4.50 5.16
CA ASN A 546 -15.00 -3.32 5.15
C ASN A 546 -16.49 -3.67 5.26
N LEU A 547 -16.81 -4.95 5.52
CA LEU A 547 -18.18 -5.40 5.70
C LEU A 547 -18.87 -4.70 6.87
N ASP A 548 -20.21 -4.67 6.83
CA ASP A 548 -21.00 -4.05 7.88
C ASP A 548 -21.16 -4.97 9.11
N VAL A 549 -20.02 -5.47 9.62
CA VAL A 549 -19.90 -6.32 10.81
C VAL A 549 -19.01 -5.60 11.82
N HIS A 550 -19.32 -5.75 13.12
CA HIS A 550 -18.53 -5.16 14.20
C HIS A 550 -17.18 -5.86 14.36
N GLY A 551 -16.08 -5.10 14.43
CA GLY A 551 -14.74 -5.64 14.65
C GLY A 551 -14.21 -6.49 13.50
N ILE A 552 -14.69 -6.28 12.27
CA ILE A 552 -14.36 -7.08 11.08
C ILE A 552 -12.84 -7.22 10.85
N ASP A 553 -12.07 -6.18 11.17
CA ASP A 553 -10.61 -6.10 11.10
C ASP A 553 -9.90 -7.01 12.11
N GLN A 554 -10.62 -7.52 13.12
CA GLN A 554 -10.09 -8.36 14.18
C GLN A 554 -10.38 -9.84 13.98
N TYR A 555 -11.14 -10.23 12.95
CA TYR A 555 -11.45 -11.64 12.67
C TYR A 555 -10.22 -12.42 12.21
N ASP A 556 -10.01 -13.57 12.83
CA ASP A 556 -8.93 -14.54 12.60
C ASP A 556 -9.22 -15.58 11.51
N HIS A 557 -10.38 -15.49 10.85
CA HIS A 557 -10.82 -16.41 9.80
C HIS A 557 -10.58 -15.87 8.38
N LEU A 558 -10.74 -16.74 7.37
CA LEU A 558 -10.80 -16.32 5.96
C LEU A 558 -12.07 -15.51 5.70
N ILE A 559 -11.89 -14.27 5.22
CA ILE A 559 -13.01 -13.39 4.83
C ILE A 559 -12.78 -12.74 3.46
N TRP A 560 -11.69 -13.08 2.77
CA TRP A 560 -11.40 -12.51 1.45
C TRP A 560 -12.56 -12.69 0.45
N GLU A 561 -12.64 -11.81 -0.54
CA GLU A 561 -13.61 -11.87 -1.63
C GLU A 561 -12.87 -11.90 -2.96
N LEU A 562 -13.27 -12.79 -3.86
CA LEU A 562 -12.84 -12.75 -5.25
C LEU A 562 -13.81 -11.85 -6.03
N THR A 563 -13.31 -10.72 -6.52
CA THR A 563 -14.05 -9.77 -7.34
C THR A 563 -13.56 -9.80 -8.78
N LEU A 564 -14.37 -9.32 -9.73
CA LEU A 564 -13.98 -9.16 -11.13
C LEU A 564 -13.76 -7.67 -11.41
N THR A 565 -12.59 -7.34 -11.94
CA THR A 565 -12.29 -5.99 -12.41
C THR A 565 -12.44 -5.93 -13.92
N PHE A 566 -13.32 -5.06 -14.40
CA PHE A 566 -13.46 -4.75 -15.82
C PHE A 566 -12.68 -3.49 -16.18
N TRP A 567 -11.83 -3.58 -17.20
CA TRP A 567 -11.05 -2.47 -17.74
C TRP A 567 -11.31 -2.34 -19.24
N GLY A 568 -11.94 -1.24 -19.66
CA GLY A 568 -12.26 -1.00 -21.07
C GLY A 568 -12.01 0.44 -21.51
N VAL A 569 -11.59 0.60 -22.78
CA VAL A 569 -11.16 1.90 -23.34
C VAL A 569 -12.35 2.81 -23.71
N GLY A 570 -13.59 2.37 -23.47
CA GLY A 570 -14.81 3.08 -23.86
C GLY A 570 -15.75 3.52 -22.72
N CYS A 571 -15.47 3.20 -21.46
CA CYS A 571 -16.35 3.58 -20.33
C CYS A 571 -15.84 4.82 -19.61
N SER A 572 -15.90 5.96 -20.29
CA SER A 572 -15.91 7.27 -19.64
C SER A 572 -17.23 7.42 -18.86
N GLY A 573 -17.24 7.04 -17.59
CA GLY A 573 -18.35 7.35 -16.68
C GLY A 573 -18.74 6.20 -15.78
N ALA A 574 -18.03 6.08 -14.66
CA ALA A 574 -18.42 5.52 -13.36
C ALA A 574 -17.23 4.77 -12.73
N LEU A 575 -16.22 5.55 -12.31
CA LEU A 575 -15.33 5.12 -11.24
C LEU A 575 -15.75 5.79 -9.95
#